data_AF-A0A699WN18-F1
#
_entry.id   AF-A0A699WN18-F1
#
_cell.length_a   1.000
_cell.length_b   1.000
_cell.length_c   1.000
_cell.angle_alpha   90.00
_cell.angle_beta   90.00
_cell.angle_gamma   90.00
#
_symmetry.space_group_name_H-M   'P 1'
#
loop_
_entity.id
_entity.type
_entity.pdbx_description
1 polymer ?
#
loop_
_entity_poly.entity_id
_entity_poly.type
_entity_poly.pdbx_seq_one_letter_code
_entity_poly.pdbx_strand_id
1 'polypeptide(L)'
;FDKNAVLTDELATMGFGFVEIGTVTPRPQPGNPTPRLFRLPQDEALLNRMGFNNEGAAAAAARLRHRHNRQLIIGGNIGKNKDTPNEEAGSDYVAAFEALAEVVDYFVVNVSSPNTPGLRALQDKEPL
;
A
#
# COMPACT_ATOMS: atom_id res chain seq x y z
N PHE A 1 -3.30 1.06 6.79
CA PHE A 1 -3.61 2.09 7.80
C PHE A 1 -2.72 3.31 7.55
N ASP A 2 -1.42 3.15 7.73
CA ASP A 2 -0.40 4.12 7.32
C ASP A 2 0.01 3.88 5.87
N LYS A 3 -0.54 4.66 4.93
CA LYS A 3 -0.28 4.46 3.50
C LYS A 3 1.09 4.97 3.05
N ASN A 4 1.65 5.92 3.78
CA ASN A 4 2.78 6.73 3.32
C ASN A 4 4.02 6.56 4.21
N ALA A 5 4.01 5.61 5.15
CA ALA A 5 5.07 5.38 6.14
C ALA A 5 5.34 6.61 7.03
N VAL A 6 4.27 7.33 7.42
CA VAL A 6 4.36 8.55 8.22
C VAL A 6 4.27 8.31 9.73
N LEU A 7 3.78 7.14 10.16
CA LEU A 7 3.46 6.85 11.55
C LEU A 7 4.12 5.57 12.07
N THR A 8 5.14 5.05 11.38
CA THR A 8 5.73 3.74 11.71
C THR A 8 6.31 3.70 13.13
N ASP A 9 7.00 4.76 13.56
CA ASP A 9 7.59 4.84 14.90
C ASP A 9 6.52 5.00 15.98
N GLU A 10 5.51 5.85 15.73
CA GLU A 10 4.38 6.06 16.63
C GLU A 10 3.58 4.77 16.83
N LEU A 11 3.31 4.03 15.76
CA LEU A 11 2.64 2.74 15.83
C LEU A 11 3.46 1.72 16.64
N ALA A 12 4.79 1.73 16.53
CA ALA A 12 5.64 0.89 17.37
C ALA A 12 5.40 1.16 18.87
N THR A 13 5.27 2.44 19.26
CA THR A 13 5.01 2.81 20.67
C THR A 13 3.65 2.35 21.18
N MET A 14 2.69 2.10 20.29
CA MET A 14 1.37 1.55 20.64
C MET A 14 1.39 0.04 20.88
N GLY A 15 2.55 -0.62 20.72
CA GLY A 15 2.73 -2.04 20.99
C GLY A 15 2.55 -2.97 19.78
N PHE A 16 2.47 -2.44 18.56
CA PHE A 16 2.43 -3.28 17.36
C PHE A 16 3.80 -3.93 17.11
N GLY A 17 3.83 -5.26 16.99
CA GLY A 17 5.07 -6.02 16.72
C GLY A 17 5.60 -5.87 15.29
N PHE A 18 4.77 -5.44 14.35
CA PHE A 18 5.14 -5.09 12.98
C PHE A 18 4.12 -4.08 12.41
N VAL A 19 4.50 -3.34 11.37
CA VAL A 19 3.62 -2.40 10.67
C VAL A 19 3.68 -2.68 9.17
N GLU A 20 2.51 -2.88 8.56
CA GLU A 20 2.37 -2.91 7.11
C GLU A 20 1.97 -1.53 6.58
N ILE A 21 2.87 -0.91 5.82
CA ILE A 21 2.62 0.36 5.14
C ILE A 21 1.95 0.14 3.78
N GLY A 22 1.25 1.16 3.28
CA GLY A 22 0.62 1.13 1.96
C GLY A 22 -0.88 0.78 1.97
N THR A 23 -1.45 0.30 0.87
CA THR A 23 -0.79 -0.04 -0.41
C THR A 23 -0.13 1.17 -1.09
N VAL A 24 1.13 1.01 -1.45
CA VAL A 24 1.97 1.98 -2.17
C VAL A 24 1.99 1.64 -3.65
N THR A 25 1.97 2.67 -4.50
CA THR A 25 2.14 2.53 -5.95
C THR A 25 3.46 3.16 -6.38
N PRO A 26 4.03 2.83 -7.56
CA PRO A 26 5.26 3.47 -8.03
C PRO A 26 5.15 5.00 -8.08
N ARG A 27 4.10 5.50 -8.76
CA ARG A 27 3.81 6.93 -8.89
C ARG A 27 2.80 7.36 -7.83
N PRO A 28 2.85 8.62 -7.34
CA PRO A 28 1.81 9.17 -6.47
C PRO A 28 0.44 9.17 -7.18
N GLN A 29 -0.63 8.99 -6.42
CA GLN A 29 -1.99 9.17 -6.94
C GLN A 29 -2.96 9.63 -5.85
N PRO A 30 -3.95 10.49 -6.18
CA PRO A 30 -4.87 11.06 -5.20
C PRO A 30 -5.93 10.07 -4.70
N GLY A 31 -6.12 8.94 -5.40
CA GLY A 31 -7.21 7.97 -5.20
C GLY A 31 -8.56 8.42 -5.78
N ASN A 32 -9.65 7.78 -5.36
CA ASN A 32 -10.99 8.12 -5.85
C ASN A 32 -11.52 9.43 -5.23
N PRO A 33 -12.48 10.12 -5.85
CA PRO A 33 -13.09 11.34 -5.28
C PRO A 33 -13.73 11.10 -3.90
N THR A 34 -13.73 12.13 -3.05
CA THR A 34 -14.41 12.12 -1.75
C THR A 34 -15.90 12.42 -1.89
N PRO A 35 -16.79 11.86 -1.04
CA PRO A 35 -16.53 10.99 0.12
C PRO A 35 -16.28 9.52 -0.26
N ARG A 36 -15.33 8.89 0.45
CA ARG A 36 -14.77 7.56 0.10
C ARG A 36 -14.45 6.64 1.29
N LEU A 37 -14.75 7.06 2.52
CA LEU A 37 -14.65 6.27 3.74
C LEU A 37 -15.86 6.59 4.61
N PHE A 38 -16.58 5.56 5.02
CA PHE A 38 -17.83 5.67 5.76
C PHE A 38 -17.74 4.76 6.99
N ARG A 39 -18.22 5.26 8.13
CA ARG A 39 -18.32 4.50 9.38
C ARG A 39 -19.74 4.00 9.55
N LEU A 40 -19.88 2.73 9.94
CA LEU A 40 -21.14 2.08 10.28
C LEU A 40 -21.03 1.57 11.73
N PRO A 41 -21.17 2.44 12.75
CA PRO A 41 -20.89 2.06 14.14
C PRO A 41 -21.79 0.94 14.67
N GLN A 42 -23.06 0.90 14.25
CA GLN A 42 -24.02 -0.13 14.66
C GLN A 42 -23.60 -1.53 14.19
N ASP A 43 -22.93 -1.61 13.05
CA ASP A 43 -22.43 -2.85 12.46
C ASP A 43 -20.96 -3.13 12.81
N GLU A 44 -20.34 -2.26 13.62
CA GLU A 44 -18.89 -2.26 13.89
C GLU A 44 -18.03 -2.30 12.60
N ALA A 45 -18.51 -1.64 11.52
CA ALA A 45 -17.96 -1.79 10.18
C ALA A 45 -17.48 -0.48 9.55
N LEU A 46 -16.65 -0.63 8.51
CA LEU A 46 -16.19 0.45 7.63
C LEU A 46 -16.45 0.09 6.18
N LEU A 47 -17.01 1.02 5.41
CA LEU A 47 -17.07 0.95 3.95
C LEU A 47 -16.05 1.92 3.36
N ASN A 48 -15.21 1.46 2.44
CA ASN A 48 -14.21 2.31 1.80
C ASN A 48 -14.08 2.06 0.30
N ARG A 49 -13.83 3.14 -0.44
CA ARG A 49 -13.57 3.14 -1.87
C ARG A 49 -12.37 4.01 -2.22
N MET A 50 -11.27 3.81 -1.49
CA MET A 50 -10.13 4.74 -1.48
C MET A 50 -9.36 4.81 -2.81
N GLY A 51 -9.18 3.68 -3.50
CA GLY A 51 -8.46 3.60 -4.79
C GLY A 51 -6.96 3.93 -4.69
N PHE A 52 -6.26 3.33 -3.71
CA PHE A 52 -4.81 3.49 -3.49
C PHE A 52 -4.29 4.94 -3.47
N ASN A 53 -4.95 5.86 -2.74
CA ASN A 53 -4.36 7.19 -2.50
C ASN A 53 -3.04 7.08 -1.72
N ASN A 54 -1.93 7.51 -2.30
CA ASN A 54 -0.59 7.49 -1.70
C ASN A 54 0.36 8.45 -2.43
N GLU A 55 1.52 8.71 -1.84
CA GLU A 55 2.53 9.66 -2.35
C GLU A 55 3.64 9.01 -3.19
N GLY A 56 3.51 7.73 -3.50
CA GLY A 56 4.47 6.98 -4.32
C GLY A 56 5.55 6.27 -3.51
N ALA A 57 6.16 5.26 -4.14
CA ALA A 57 7.13 4.39 -3.51
C ALA A 57 8.41 5.11 -3.07
N ALA A 58 8.90 6.05 -3.88
CA ALA A 58 10.09 6.83 -3.52
C ALA A 58 9.89 7.68 -2.25
N ALA A 59 8.71 8.27 -2.07
CA ALA A 59 8.38 9.08 -0.89
C ALA A 59 8.28 8.21 0.37
N ALA A 60 7.63 7.05 0.28
CA ALA A 60 7.58 6.08 1.37
C ALA A 60 8.97 5.56 1.73
N ALA A 61 9.80 5.24 0.73
CA ALA A 61 11.17 4.78 0.93
C ALA A 61 12.03 5.83 1.66
N ALA A 62 11.95 7.09 1.24
CA ALA A 62 12.66 8.18 1.88
C ALA A 62 12.31 8.29 3.38
N ARG A 63 11.03 8.20 3.74
CA ARG A 63 10.60 8.20 5.16
C ARG A 63 11.13 7.00 5.92
N LEU A 64 11.02 5.80 5.36
CA LEU A 64 11.52 4.59 5.99
C LEU A 64 13.04 4.58 6.19
N ARG A 65 13.80 5.27 5.33
CA ARG A 65 15.25 5.50 5.54
C ARG A 65 15.54 6.38 6.74
N HIS A 66 14.61 7.24 7.15
CA HIS A 66 14.77 8.16 8.28
C HIS A 66 14.06 7.71 9.56
N ARG A 67 13.39 6.56 9.57
CA ARG A 67 12.73 6.02 10.78
C ARG A 67 13.72 5.80 11.92
N HIS A 68 13.25 6.05 13.14
CA HIS A 68 14.04 5.90 14.35
C HIS A 68 14.13 4.44 14.80
N ASN A 69 13.00 3.72 14.81
CA ASN A 69 12.95 2.34 15.26
C ASN A 69 13.37 1.38 14.14
N ARG A 70 14.62 0.92 14.21
CA ARG A 70 15.18 -0.08 13.27
C ARG A 70 14.85 -1.52 13.64
N GLN A 71 14.27 -1.78 14.81
CA GLN A 71 13.87 -3.12 15.26
C GLN A 71 12.42 -3.46 14.87
N LEU A 72 11.59 -2.45 14.58
CA LEU A 72 10.23 -2.69 14.10
C LEU A 72 10.28 -3.33 12.70
N ILE A 73 9.58 -4.45 12.55
CA ILE A 73 9.38 -5.13 11.26
C ILE A 73 8.40 -4.28 10.42
N ILE A 74 8.82 -3.94 9.20
CA ILE A 74 8.04 -3.16 8.25
C ILE A 74 7.66 -4.04 7.05
N GLY A 75 6.36 -4.16 6.79
CA GLY A 75 5.83 -4.74 5.56
C GLY A 75 5.57 -3.68 4.50
N GLY A 76 6.08 -3.90 3.28
CA GLY A 76 5.76 -3.10 2.10
C GLY A 76 4.58 -3.67 1.33
N ASN A 77 3.37 -3.16 1.54
CA ASN A 77 2.22 -3.50 0.69
C ASN A 77 2.29 -2.69 -0.60
N ILE A 78 2.45 -3.36 -1.73
CA ILE A 78 2.64 -2.76 -3.06
C ILE A 78 1.49 -3.09 -4.01
N GLY A 79 1.18 -2.16 -4.90
CA GLY A 79 0.10 -2.29 -5.88
C GLY A 79 0.39 -1.50 -7.15
N LYS A 80 -0.37 -1.78 -8.20
CA LYS A 80 -0.29 -1.02 -9.46
C LYS A 80 -0.95 0.36 -9.35
N ASN A 81 -0.44 1.31 -10.12
CA ASN A 81 -1.12 2.58 -10.36
C ASN A 81 -2.46 2.36 -11.08
N LYS A 82 -3.40 3.31 -10.87
CA LYS A 82 -4.76 3.21 -11.42
C LYS A 82 -4.80 3.23 -12.95
N ASP A 83 -3.92 4.02 -13.55
CA ASP A 83 -3.82 4.27 -14.99
C ASP A 83 -2.96 3.23 -15.73
N THR A 84 -2.21 2.40 -15.02
CA THR A 84 -1.44 1.29 -15.62
C THR A 84 -2.39 0.17 -16.07
N PRO A 85 -2.36 -0.26 -17.34
CA PRO A 85 -3.10 -1.43 -17.81
C PRO A 85 -2.75 -2.71 -17.03
N ASN A 86 -3.63 -3.71 -17.02
CA ASN A 86 -3.36 -4.94 -16.28
C ASN A 86 -2.21 -5.75 -16.89
N GLU A 87 -2.08 -5.70 -18.20
CA GLU A 87 -1.03 -6.32 -19.00
C GLU A 87 0.36 -5.79 -18.61
N GLU A 88 0.42 -4.56 -18.12
CA GLU A 88 1.63 -3.88 -17.67
C GLU A 88 1.78 -3.86 -16.14
N ALA A 89 0.82 -4.42 -15.38
CA ALA A 89 0.81 -4.35 -13.93
C ALA A 89 2.09 -4.89 -13.28
N GLY A 90 2.72 -5.91 -13.89
CA GLY A 90 4.00 -6.46 -13.45
C GLY A 90 5.10 -5.41 -13.33
N SER A 91 5.15 -4.45 -14.26
CA SER A 91 6.14 -3.37 -14.23
C SER A 91 5.99 -2.46 -13.02
N ASP A 92 4.75 -2.19 -12.59
CA ASP A 92 4.50 -1.39 -11.40
C ASP A 92 4.90 -2.14 -10.12
N TYR A 93 4.66 -3.45 -10.05
CA TYR A 93 5.09 -4.25 -8.89
C TYR A 93 6.62 -4.30 -8.79
N VAL A 94 7.32 -4.49 -9.91
CA VAL A 94 8.79 -4.46 -9.95
C VAL A 94 9.31 -3.08 -9.52
N ALA A 95 8.78 -2.00 -10.08
CA ALA A 95 9.21 -0.64 -9.73
C ALA A 95 8.98 -0.30 -8.26
N ALA A 96 7.83 -0.71 -7.70
CA ALA A 96 7.55 -0.52 -6.28
C ALA A 96 8.45 -1.38 -5.38
N PHE A 97 8.75 -2.61 -5.80
CA PHE A 97 9.70 -3.49 -5.12
C PHE A 97 11.10 -2.87 -5.10
N GLU A 98 11.65 -2.48 -6.25
CA GLU A 98 12.99 -1.88 -6.35
C GLU A 98 13.13 -0.63 -5.47
N ALA A 99 12.09 0.21 -5.41
CA ALA A 99 12.09 1.41 -4.58
C ALA A 99 12.10 1.12 -3.08
N LEU A 100 11.56 -0.01 -2.63
CA LEU A 100 11.34 -0.35 -1.23
C LEU A 100 12.24 -1.48 -0.70
N ALA A 101 12.93 -2.22 -1.57
CA ALA A 101 13.63 -3.47 -1.25
C ALA A 101 14.66 -3.33 -0.12
N GLU A 102 15.30 -2.17 0.00
CA GLU A 102 16.32 -1.92 1.02
C GLU A 102 15.76 -1.41 2.36
N VAL A 103 14.46 -1.14 2.45
CA VAL A 103 13.87 -0.41 3.59
C VAL A 103 12.70 -1.11 4.27
N VAL A 104 12.18 -2.20 3.69
CA VAL A 104 11.14 -3.07 4.24
C VAL A 104 11.67 -4.48 4.49
N ASP A 105 11.07 -5.20 5.43
CA ASP A 105 11.48 -6.54 5.85
C ASP A 105 10.72 -7.65 5.10
N TYR A 106 9.51 -7.35 4.60
CA TYR A 106 8.75 -8.24 3.74
C TYR A 106 7.85 -7.45 2.78
N PHE A 107 7.38 -8.13 1.73
CA PHE A 107 6.49 -7.55 0.75
C PHE A 107 5.13 -8.22 0.74
N VAL A 108 4.10 -7.43 0.45
CA VAL A 108 2.76 -7.90 0.12
C VAL A 108 2.38 -7.40 -1.27
N VAL A 109 2.16 -8.33 -2.20
CA VAL A 109 1.68 -8.02 -3.54
C VAL A 109 0.16 -7.94 -3.51
N ASN A 110 -0.39 -6.73 -3.59
CA ASN A 110 -1.83 -6.51 -3.50
C ASN A 110 -2.51 -6.68 -4.86
N VAL A 111 -3.23 -7.79 -5.01
CA VAL A 111 -4.07 -8.15 -6.17
C VAL A 111 -5.56 -8.24 -5.81
N SER A 112 -5.96 -7.83 -4.61
CA SER A 112 -7.30 -8.13 -4.05
C SER A 112 -8.23 -6.91 -3.90
N SER A 113 -7.70 -5.70 -4.09
CA SER A 113 -8.45 -4.45 -3.92
C SER A 113 -9.69 -4.39 -4.82
N PRO A 114 -10.92 -4.25 -4.28
CA PRO A 114 -12.14 -4.08 -5.06
C PRO A 114 -12.25 -2.69 -5.71
N ASN A 115 -11.38 -1.76 -5.32
CA ASN A 115 -11.48 -0.33 -5.64
C ASN A 115 -10.62 0.11 -6.83
N THR A 116 -9.83 -0.82 -7.38
CA THR A 116 -9.00 -0.64 -8.56
C THR A 116 -9.59 -1.53 -9.67
N PRO A 117 -10.20 -0.96 -10.72
CA PRO A 117 -10.85 -1.72 -11.77
C PRO A 117 -9.92 -2.81 -12.34
N GLY A 118 -10.45 -4.02 -12.51
CA GLY A 118 -9.72 -5.14 -13.10
C GLY A 118 -8.64 -5.78 -12.21
N LEU A 119 -8.31 -5.24 -11.03
CA LEU A 119 -7.17 -5.74 -10.25
C LEU A 119 -7.31 -7.21 -9.84
N ARG A 120 -8.53 -7.64 -9.50
CA ARG A 120 -8.81 -9.03 -9.12
C ARG A 120 -8.64 -10.03 -10.26
N ALA A 121 -8.65 -9.59 -11.52
CA ALA A 121 -8.35 -10.46 -12.65
C ALA A 121 -6.88 -10.96 -12.62
N LEU A 122 -5.99 -10.26 -11.90
CA LEU A 122 -4.62 -10.73 -11.66
C LEU A 122 -4.54 -11.94 -10.71
N GLN A 123 -5.67 -12.36 -10.12
CA GLN A 123 -5.74 -13.55 -9.26
C GLN A 123 -6.05 -14.83 -10.03
N ASP A 124 -6.42 -14.73 -11.32
CA ASP A 124 -6.70 -15.91 -12.14
C ASP A 124 -5.43 -16.75 -12.32
N LYS A 125 -5.57 -18.05 -12.60
CA LYS A 125 -4.44 -19.00 -12.59
C LYS A 125 -3.43 -18.83 -13.72
N GLU A 126 -3.77 -18.10 -14.77
CA GLU A 126 -2.93 -17.98 -15.98
C GLU A 126 -1.97 -16.77 -16.04
N PRO A 127 -1.80 -15.92 -14.99
CA PRO A 127 -0.66 -15.01 -14.92
C PRO A 127 0.15 -15.03 -13.59
N LEU A 128 0.09 -16.10 -12.79
CA LEU A 128 0.97 -16.30 -11.60
C LEU A 128 1.92 -17.48 -11.74
#